data_AF-A0A2I4EZH3-F1
#
_entry.id   AF-A0A2I4EZH3-F1
#
_cell.length_a   1.000
_cell.length_b   1.000
_cell.length_c   1.000
_cell.angle_alpha   90.00
_cell.angle_beta   90.00
_cell.angle_gamma   90.00
#
_symmetry.space_group_name_H-M   'P 1'
#
loop_
_entity.id
_entity.type
_entity.pdbx_description
1 polymer ?
#
loop_
_entity_poly.entity_id
_entity_poly.type
_entity_poly.pdbx_seq_one_letter_code
_entity_poly.pdbx_strand_id
1 'polypeptide(L)'
;MKYVLVTGGVVSGLGKGVTASSIGVVLKACGLRVTSIKIDPYLNTDAGTMSPFEHGEVFVLDDGGEVDLDLGNYERFLDVTLTRDNNITTGKIYQSVLEKERRGDYLGKTVQVVPHITDAIKNWIEAVAVIPVDGQEGPADVCVIELGGTVGDIESMPFIEALRQLSFSVGHDNFCLVHVSLIPVLGVVGEQKTKPTQHSVRELRALGLTPHLLACRSAQPLLESTKEKLSQFCHVPAGNILNIHDVPNIWHVPLLLKNQNAHHSILKQLNLLDLAAPPALQDWTRMAETFDNLTESVRIALVGKYVNLADSYLSVVKALLHACIACSLKPSIDWIAASDLEEDSAKLTPGAHATAWETLRNAACVLVPGGFGDRGVRGMILAAKYARENSVPFLGICLGMQISVIEFARSVLGLESANSTEFDDQTPNPVVIFMPEGSRTHMGSTMRLGSRRTLFQTPDCITSKLYHNSEYVEERHRHRYEVNPEVIGTLEEAGLKFVGKDDSGRRMEILELPHHPFYVGVQFHPEFKSRPARPSALFLGLILAARGQLEAYLDRHQNGT
;
A
#
# COMPACT_ATOMS: atom_id res chain seq x y z
N MET A 1 -13.30 9.21 -22.37
CA MET A 1 -12.29 8.49 -21.56
C MET A 1 -11.17 8.02 -22.47
N LYS A 2 -9.92 8.22 -22.07
CA LYS A 2 -8.74 7.67 -22.76
C LYS A 2 -8.12 6.57 -21.90
N TYR A 3 -7.47 5.58 -22.50
CA TYR A 3 -6.90 4.44 -21.79
C TYR A 3 -5.40 4.29 -22.04
N VAL A 4 -4.62 4.15 -20.97
CA VAL A 4 -3.22 3.74 -21.05
C VAL A 4 -3.09 2.37 -20.41
N LEU A 5 -2.91 1.34 -21.22
CA LEU A 5 -2.65 -0.02 -20.77
C LEU A 5 -1.14 -0.21 -20.52
N VAL A 6 -0.78 -0.72 -19.35
CA VAL A 6 0.56 -1.12 -18.96
C VAL A 6 0.59 -2.64 -18.79
N THR A 7 1.43 -3.35 -19.55
CA THR A 7 1.58 -4.81 -19.47
C THR A 7 2.97 -5.24 -19.04
N GLY A 8 3.06 -6.44 -18.45
CA GLY A 8 4.32 -7.08 -18.07
C GLY A 8 4.89 -8.01 -19.12
N GLY A 9 6.21 -7.97 -19.29
CA GLY A 9 6.91 -8.84 -20.20
C GLY A 9 7.53 -10.06 -19.53
N VAL A 10 8.83 -9.98 -19.24
CA VAL A 10 9.71 -11.15 -19.10
C VAL A 10 9.63 -11.81 -17.72
N VAL A 11 9.48 -11.03 -16.65
CA VAL A 11 9.41 -11.53 -15.27
C VAL A 11 8.43 -10.68 -14.45
N SER A 12 7.87 -11.27 -13.39
CA SER A 12 7.12 -10.53 -12.38
C SER A 12 8.07 -9.67 -11.52
N GLY A 13 7.54 -8.63 -10.87
CA GLY A 13 8.34 -7.74 -10.00
C GLY A 13 9.21 -6.69 -10.71
N LEU A 14 9.09 -6.49 -12.03
CA LEU A 14 9.89 -5.49 -12.78
C LEU A 14 9.60 -4.01 -12.46
N GLY A 15 8.62 -3.72 -11.61
CA GLY A 15 8.17 -2.35 -11.33
C GLY A 15 7.07 -1.87 -12.29
N LYS A 16 6.11 -2.75 -12.63
CA LYS A 16 4.91 -2.39 -13.41
C LYS A 16 4.08 -1.33 -12.69
N GLY A 17 3.72 -1.57 -11.42
CA GLY A 17 2.99 -0.61 -10.59
C GLY A 17 3.70 0.75 -10.49
N VAL A 18 5.03 0.76 -10.33
CA VAL A 18 5.84 2.01 -10.32
C VAL A 18 5.80 2.72 -11.68
N THR A 19 5.92 1.97 -12.78
CA THR A 19 5.87 2.54 -14.14
C THR A 19 4.49 3.13 -14.44
N ALA A 20 3.42 2.38 -14.15
CA ALA A 20 2.03 2.81 -14.33
C ALA A 20 1.70 4.04 -13.46
N SER A 21 2.07 4.00 -12.18
CA SER A 21 1.91 5.15 -11.26
C SER A 21 2.66 6.38 -11.76
N SER A 22 3.90 6.20 -12.24
CA SER A 22 4.72 7.29 -12.74
C SER A 22 4.16 7.90 -14.03
N ILE A 23 3.60 7.09 -14.93
CA ILE A 23 2.87 7.60 -16.10
C ILE A 23 1.70 8.48 -15.63
N GLY A 24 0.91 8.01 -14.67
CA GLY A 24 -0.20 8.78 -14.12
C GLY A 24 0.26 10.10 -13.48
N VAL A 25 1.39 10.12 -12.76
CA VAL A 25 1.99 11.35 -12.20
C VAL A 25 2.34 12.34 -13.29
N VAL A 26 3.01 11.92 -14.36
CA VAL A 26 3.40 12.84 -15.43
C VAL A 26 2.17 13.35 -16.20
N LEU A 27 1.15 12.52 -16.40
CA LEU A 27 -0.12 12.96 -17.01
C LEU A 27 -0.88 13.95 -16.11
N LYS A 28 -0.92 13.71 -14.79
CA LYS A 28 -1.48 14.66 -13.82
C LYS A 28 -0.72 15.98 -13.82
N ALA A 29 0.60 15.93 -13.93
CA ALA A 29 1.45 17.11 -14.06
C ALA A 29 1.19 17.90 -15.36
N CYS A 30 0.64 17.27 -16.39
CA CYS A 30 0.15 17.91 -17.62
C CYS A 30 -1.25 18.54 -17.48
N GLY A 31 -1.85 18.52 -16.29
CA GLY A 31 -3.17 19.10 -16.03
C GLY A 31 -4.35 18.15 -16.31
N LEU A 32 -4.08 16.86 -16.57
CA LEU A 32 -5.13 15.86 -16.80
C LEU A 32 -5.59 15.22 -15.50
N ARG A 33 -6.88 14.88 -15.42
CA ARG A 33 -7.42 14.04 -14.35
C ARG A 33 -7.15 12.57 -14.69
N VAL A 34 -6.63 11.82 -13.71
CA VAL A 34 -6.19 10.43 -13.91
C VAL A 34 -6.86 9.51 -12.89
N THR A 35 -7.40 8.39 -13.37
CA THR A 35 -7.82 7.25 -12.54
C THR A 35 -6.98 6.02 -12.86
N SER A 36 -7.06 4.99 -12.02
CA SER A 36 -6.33 3.73 -12.24
C SER A 36 -7.20 2.50 -12.02
N ILE A 37 -6.94 1.47 -12.82
CA ILE A 37 -7.52 0.13 -12.67
C ILE A 37 -6.37 -0.89 -12.64
N LYS A 38 -6.36 -1.74 -11.62
CA LYS A 38 -5.45 -2.87 -11.52
C LYS A 38 -6.19 -4.16 -11.86
N ILE A 39 -5.65 -4.89 -12.83
CA ILE A 39 -6.11 -6.22 -13.18
C ILE A 39 -5.14 -7.23 -12.57
N ASP A 40 -5.68 -8.15 -11.79
CA ASP A 40 -4.97 -9.23 -11.13
C ASP A 40 -5.42 -10.58 -11.68
N PRO A 41 -4.53 -11.35 -12.30
CA PRO A 41 -4.92 -12.59 -12.95
C PRO A 41 -5.15 -13.76 -11.97
N TYR A 42 -4.87 -13.59 -10.67
CA TYR A 42 -5.12 -14.62 -9.66
C TYR A 42 -6.62 -14.93 -9.48
N LEU A 43 -6.92 -16.13 -8.99
CA LEU A 43 -8.29 -16.66 -8.87
C LEU A 43 -9.06 -16.16 -7.64
N ASN A 44 -8.40 -15.69 -6.59
CA ASN A 44 -9.07 -15.11 -5.43
C ASN A 44 -9.98 -13.96 -5.87
N THR A 45 -11.13 -13.82 -5.22
CA THR A 45 -12.07 -12.71 -5.50
C THR A 45 -11.49 -11.37 -5.09
N ASP A 46 -10.71 -11.35 -4.01
CA ASP A 46 -10.00 -10.20 -3.45
C ASP A 46 -8.69 -10.66 -2.78
N ALA A 47 -7.91 -9.72 -2.24
CA ALA A 47 -6.66 -10.03 -1.55
C ALA A 47 -6.87 -10.41 -0.06
N GLY A 48 -8.09 -10.27 0.48
CA GLY A 48 -8.34 -10.31 1.92
C GLY A 48 -8.01 -11.64 2.59
N THR A 49 -8.10 -12.73 1.83
CA THR A 49 -7.81 -14.10 2.30
C THR A 49 -6.37 -14.55 2.08
N MET A 50 -5.54 -13.73 1.44
CA MET A 50 -4.15 -14.07 1.13
C MET A 50 -3.25 -13.95 2.36
N SER A 51 -2.26 -14.83 2.43
CA SER A 51 -1.22 -14.74 3.45
C SER A 51 -0.26 -13.60 3.12
N PRO A 52 0.11 -12.74 4.11
CA PRO A 52 1.14 -11.72 3.90
C PRO A 52 2.50 -12.26 3.45
N PHE A 53 2.77 -13.56 3.63
CA PHE A 53 3.99 -14.22 3.18
C PHE A 53 4.01 -14.59 1.70
N GLU A 54 2.85 -14.67 1.04
CA GLU A 54 2.74 -15.10 -0.35
C GLU A 54 2.66 -13.91 -1.30
N HIS A 55 1.75 -12.98 -1.00
CA HIS A 55 1.42 -11.85 -1.88
C HIS A 55 1.74 -10.48 -1.27
N GLY A 56 2.40 -10.45 -0.11
CA GLY A 56 2.68 -9.21 0.62
C GLY A 56 1.46 -8.69 1.38
N GLU A 57 1.55 -7.46 1.84
CA GLU A 57 0.51 -6.81 2.62
C GLU A 57 -0.82 -6.65 1.84
N VAL A 58 -1.94 -6.88 2.52
CA VAL A 58 -3.29 -6.53 2.02
C VAL A 58 -3.53 -5.03 2.20
N PHE A 59 -3.75 -4.30 1.12
CA PHE A 59 -4.10 -2.88 1.17
C PHE A 59 -5.61 -2.71 1.32
N VAL A 60 -6.05 -1.81 2.20
CA VAL A 60 -7.48 -1.54 2.41
C VAL A 60 -7.85 -0.20 1.81
N LEU A 61 -9.02 -0.14 1.17
CA LEU A 61 -9.61 1.07 0.57
C LEU A 61 -10.69 1.67 1.47
N ASP A 62 -11.11 2.91 1.17
CA ASP A 62 -12.09 3.63 2.00
C ASP A 62 -13.45 2.92 2.06
N ASP A 63 -13.85 2.27 0.97
CA ASP A 63 -15.09 1.50 0.89
C ASP A 63 -14.98 0.10 1.53
N GLY A 64 -13.83 -0.25 2.11
CA GLY A 64 -13.57 -1.56 2.73
C GLY A 64 -13.14 -2.66 1.75
N GLY A 65 -12.82 -2.31 0.50
CA GLY A 65 -12.16 -3.24 -0.42
C GLY A 65 -10.79 -3.69 0.10
N GLU A 66 -10.56 -5.00 0.09
CA GLU A 66 -9.27 -5.63 0.40
C GLU A 66 -8.55 -5.94 -0.92
N VAL A 67 -7.50 -5.21 -1.24
CA VAL A 67 -6.91 -5.20 -2.58
C VAL A 67 -5.40 -5.44 -2.54
N ASP A 68 -4.85 -5.71 -3.72
CA ASP A 68 -3.41 -5.82 -3.92
C ASP A 68 -2.68 -4.53 -3.54
N LEU A 69 -1.45 -4.69 -3.02
CA LEU A 69 -0.57 -3.62 -2.57
C LEU A 69 -0.25 -2.57 -3.64
N ASP A 70 -0.31 -2.93 -4.93
CA ASP A 70 -0.13 -2.00 -6.04
C ASP A 70 -1.17 -0.88 -6.05
N LEU A 71 -2.40 -1.10 -5.56
CA LEU A 71 -3.38 -0.03 -5.43
C LEU A 71 -2.94 1.05 -4.43
N GLY A 72 -2.20 0.64 -3.41
CA GLY A 72 -1.56 1.57 -2.50
C GLY A 72 -0.45 2.40 -3.14
N ASN A 73 0.15 1.96 -4.25
CA ASN A 73 1.08 2.79 -5.02
C ASN A 73 0.32 3.88 -5.79
N TYR A 74 -0.78 3.52 -6.44
CA TYR A 74 -1.62 4.44 -7.20
C TYR A 74 -2.18 5.55 -6.33
N GLU A 75 -2.77 5.21 -5.19
CA GLU A 75 -3.30 6.21 -4.26
C GLU A 75 -2.21 7.18 -3.75
N ARG A 76 -1.00 6.67 -3.48
CA ARG A 76 0.12 7.48 -2.97
C ARG A 76 0.73 8.39 -4.02
N PHE A 77 0.91 7.90 -5.23
CA PHE A 77 1.54 8.65 -6.31
C PHE A 77 0.57 9.63 -6.95
N LEU A 78 -0.66 9.22 -7.17
CA LEU A 78 -1.64 10.04 -7.88
C LEU A 78 -2.41 10.97 -6.93
N ASP A 79 -2.31 10.77 -5.62
CA ASP A 79 -3.12 11.48 -4.62
C ASP A 79 -4.62 11.40 -4.96
N VAL A 80 -5.09 10.16 -5.02
CA VAL A 80 -6.48 9.79 -5.31
C VAL A 80 -6.97 8.77 -4.26
N THR A 81 -8.28 8.55 -4.24
CA THR A 81 -8.94 7.52 -3.44
C THR A 81 -9.62 6.53 -4.38
N LEU A 82 -9.11 5.29 -4.39
CA LEU A 82 -9.67 4.23 -5.23
C LEU A 82 -10.76 3.47 -4.47
N THR A 83 -11.60 2.75 -5.22
CA THR A 83 -12.65 1.87 -4.70
C THR A 83 -12.32 0.41 -4.97
N ARG A 84 -13.02 -0.52 -4.32
CA ARG A 84 -12.88 -1.96 -4.55
C ARG A 84 -13.06 -2.36 -6.02
N ASP A 85 -13.76 -1.54 -6.80
CA ASP A 85 -14.04 -1.80 -8.21
C ASP A 85 -12.90 -1.40 -9.16
N ASN A 86 -11.96 -0.58 -8.67
CA ASN A 86 -10.69 -0.33 -9.35
C ASN A 86 -9.76 -1.55 -9.33
N ASN A 87 -10.06 -2.56 -8.52
CA ASN A 87 -9.39 -3.86 -8.55
C ASN A 87 -10.28 -4.90 -9.25
N ILE A 88 -9.73 -5.50 -10.32
CA ILE A 88 -10.36 -6.55 -11.09
C ILE A 88 -9.54 -7.82 -10.90
N THR A 89 -10.16 -8.88 -10.38
CA THR A 89 -9.53 -10.20 -10.24
C THR A 89 -10.23 -11.22 -11.14
N THR A 90 -9.57 -12.33 -11.46
CA THR A 90 -10.22 -13.44 -12.19
C THR A 90 -11.42 -13.97 -11.42
N GLY A 91 -11.29 -14.15 -10.10
CA GLY A 91 -12.37 -14.60 -9.23
C GLY A 91 -13.59 -13.71 -9.28
N LYS A 92 -13.40 -12.38 -9.20
CA LYS A 92 -14.48 -11.39 -9.22
C LYS A 92 -15.27 -11.40 -10.53
N ILE A 93 -14.56 -11.47 -11.66
CA ILE A 93 -15.20 -11.54 -12.98
C ILE A 93 -15.95 -12.85 -13.15
N TYR A 94 -15.33 -13.97 -12.80
CA TYR A 94 -15.92 -15.30 -12.99
C TYR A 94 -17.15 -15.47 -12.11
N GLN A 95 -17.08 -15.03 -10.85
CA GLN A 95 -18.23 -15.03 -9.95
C GLN A 95 -19.40 -14.24 -10.54
N SER A 96 -19.17 -13.00 -10.98
CA SER A 96 -20.20 -12.15 -11.61
C SER A 96 -20.85 -12.81 -12.82
N VAL A 97 -20.06 -13.46 -13.69
CA VAL A 97 -20.58 -14.15 -14.88
C VAL A 97 -21.36 -15.41 -14.51
N LEU A 98 -20.90 -16.19 -13.54
CA LEU A 98 -21.60 -17.40 -13.07
C LEU A 98 -22.92 -17.06 -12.37
N GLU A 99 -22.97 -15.97 -11.58
CA GLU A 99 -24.20 -15.51 -10.94
C GLU A 99 -25.23 -15.03 -11.98
N LYS A 100 -24.79 -14.30 -13.01
CA LYS A 100 -25.63 -13.90 -14.15
C LYS A 100 -26.18 -15.12 -14.91
N GLU A 101 -25.37 -16.16 -15.07
CA GLU A 101 -25.81 -17.42 -15.68
C GLU A 101 -26.93 -18.08 -14.87
N ARG A 102 -26.74 -18.22 -13.55
CA ARG A 102 -27.75 -18.84 -12.67
C ARG A 102 -29.05 -18.05 -12.58
N ARG A 103 -28.98 -16.72 -12.68
CA ARG A 103 -30.16 -15.84 -12.73
C ARG A 103 -30.93 -15.92 -14.06
N GLY A 104 -30.31 -16.44 -15.12
CA GLY A 104 -30.91 -16.58 -16.44
C GLY A 104 -30.65 -15.40 -17.38
N ASP A 105 -29.69 -14.52 -17.07
CA ASP A 105 -29.41 -13.30 -17.84
C ASP A 105 -28.96 -13.61 -19.29
N TYR A 106 -28.43 -14.82 -19.54
CA TYR A 106 -28.00 -15.28 -20.87
C TYR A 106 -29.08 -16.07 -21.64
N LEU A 107 -30.33 -16.08 -21.18
CA LEU A 107 -31.50 -16.69 -21.85
C LEU A 107 -31.28 -18.16 -22.26
N GLY A 108 -30.58 -18.93 -21.43
CA GLY A 108 -30.28 -20.34 -21.66
C GLY A 108 -29.22 -20.62 -22.73
N LYS A 109 -28.56 -19.58 -23.27
CA LYS A 109 -27.42 -19.76 -24.18
C LYS A 109 -26.18 -20.23 -23.42
N THR A 110 -25.30 -20.96 -24.11
CA THR A 110 -24.02 -21.40 -23.56
C THR A 110 -23.10 -20.22 -23.26
N VAL A 111 -22.62 -20.14 -22.02
CA VAL A 111 -21.63 -19.16 -21.57
C VAL A 111 -20.22 -19.68 -21.85
N GLN A 112 -19.35 -18.81 -22.34
CA GLN A 112 -17.96 -19.11 -22.76
C GLN A 112 -17.04 -17.96 -22.40
N VAL A 113 -15.72 -18.19 -22.40
CA VAL A 113 -14.71 -17.13 -22.16
C VAL A 113 -14.89 -15.98 -23.16
N VAL A 114 -15.02 -16.31 -24.45
CA VAL A 114 -15.37 -15.33 -25.49
C VAL A 114 -16.81 -15.58 -25.95
N PRO A 115 -17.72 -14.59 -25.93
CA PRO A 115 -17.47 -13.21 -25.54
C PRO A 115 -17.77 -12.92 -24.06
N HIS A 116 -18.36 -13.84 -23.29
CA HIS A 116 -19.01 -13.48 -22.01
C HIS A 116 -18.04 -13.00 -20.92
N ILE A 117 -16.88 -13.65 -20.75
CA ILE A 117 -15.85 -13.19 -19.79
C ILE A 117 -15.19 -11.91 -20.32
N THR A 118 -14.86 -11.87 -21.61
CA THR A 118 -14.21 -10.69 -22.21
C THR A 118 -15.09 -9.44 -22.21
N ASP A 119 -16.40 -9.61 -22.43
CA ASP A 119 -17.39 -8.53 -22.33
C ASP A 119 -17.58 -8.09 -20.88
N ALA A 120 -17.61 -9.02 -19.93
CA ALA A 120 -17.65 -8.67 -18.52
C ALA A 120 -16.45 -7.81 -18.09
N ILE A 121 -15.24 -8.14 -18.56
CA ILE A 121 -14.02 -7.35 -18.29
C ILE A 121 -14.11 -5.96 -18.93
N LYS A 122 -14.44 -5.86 -20.21
CA LYS A 122 -14.56 -4.56 -20.91
C LYS A 122 -15.59 -3.65 -20.25
N ASN A 123 -16.79 -4.18 -20.03
CA ASN A 123 -17.88 -3.44 -19.40
C ASN A 123 -17.49 -2.96 -18.00
N TRP A 124 -16.73 -3.77 -17.25
CA TRP A 124 -16.20 -3.37 -15.94
C TRP A 124 -15.24 -2.20 -16.05
N ILE A 125 -14.25 -2.29 -16.96
CA ILE A 125 -13.26 -1.24 -17.19
C ILE A 125 -13.95 0.07 -17.59
N GLU A 126 -14.89 0.03 -18.53
CA GLU A 126 -15.61 1.22 -19.00
C GLU A 126 -16.47 1.84 -17.89
N ALA A 127 -17.16 1.02 -17.09
CA ALA A 127 -17.99 1.50 -15.99
C ALA A 127 -17.18 2.12 -14.85
N VAL A 128 -16.03 1.52 -14.49
CA VAL A 128 -15.20 2.00 -13.38
C VAL A 128 -14.36 3.22 -13.77
N ALA A 129 -13.88 3.28 -15.02
CA ALA A 129 -13.05 4.39 -15.47
C ALA A 129 -13.75 5.76 -15.35
N VAL A 130 -15.09 5.79 -15.42
CA VAL A 130 -15.86 7.03 -15.30
C VAL A 130 -16.20 7.44 -13.87
N ILE A 131 -15.90 6.60 -12.88
CA ILE A 131 -16.12 6.92 -11.46
C ILE A 131 -15.04 7.92 -11.01
N PRO A 132 -15.41 9.08 -10.44
CA PRO A 132 -14.45 10.05 -9.93
C PRO A 132 -13.69 9.50 -8.73
N VAL A 133 -12.37 9.69 -8.71
CA VAL A 133 -11.45 9.20 -7.65
C VAL A 133 -10.64 10.32 -6.99
N ASP A 134 -10.78 11.56 -7.49
CA ASP A 134 -10.02 12.74 -7.07
C ASP A 134 -10.87 13.75 -6.28
N GLY A 135 -12.09 13.37 -5.90
CA GLY A 135 -13.04 14.22 -5.19
C GLY A 135 -13.72 15.31 -6.04
N GLN A 136 -13.43 15.35 -7.35
CA GLN A 136 -14.04 16.30 -8.29
C GLN A 136 -15.24 15.65 -9.01
N GLU A 137 -16.22 16.45 -9.41
CA GLU A 137 -17.35 15.97 -10.21
C GLU A 137 -16.93 15.56 -11.62
N GLY A 138 -17.61 14.56 -12.18
CA GLY A 138 -17.36 14.06 -13.54
C GLY A 138 -16.18 13.09 -13.66
N PRO A 139 -16.03 12.43 -14.81
CA PRO A 139 -15.02 11.40 -15.02
C PRO A 139 -13.61 11.97 -15.18
N ALA A 140 -12.60 11.13 -14.94
CA ALA A 140 -11.22 11.42 -15.29
C ALA A 140 -11.03 11.54 -16.83
N ASP A 141 -9.94 12.17 -17.25
CA ASP A 141 -9.57 12.27 -18.67
C ASP A 141 -8.92 10.96 -19.16
N VAL A 142 -8.06 10.38 -18.32
CA VAL A 142 -7.26 9.19 -18.62
C VAL A 142 -7.40 8.13 -17.52
N CYS A 143 -7.64 6.89 -17.93
CA CYS A 143 -7.57 5.71 -17.07
C CYS A 143 -6.27 4.93 -17.35
N VAL A 144 -5.40 4.83 -16.34
CA VAL A 144 -4.20 3.98 -16.41
C VAL A 144 -4.55 2.58 -15.93
N ILE A 145 -4.52 1.61 -16.83
CA ILE A 145 -4.81 0.21 -16.55
C ILE A 145 -3.49 -0.53 -16.42
N GLU A 146 -3.25 -1.20 -15.29
CA GLU A 146 -2.15 -2.16 -15.15
C GLU A 146 -2.69 -3.58 -15.25
N LEU A 147 -2.13 -4.36 -16.18
CA LEU A 147 -2.29 -5.81 -16.21
C LEU A 147 -1.17 -6.48 -15.40
N GLY A 148 -1.56 -7.08 -14.27
CA GLY A 148 -0.70 -7.92 -13.43
C GLY A 148 -0.19 -9.18 -14.14
N GLY A 149 0.73 -9.88 -13.49
CA GLY A 149 1.37 -11.07 -14.07
C GLY A 149 2.32 -10.75 -15.24
N THR A 150 2.56 -11.74 -16.09
CA THR A 150 3.35 -11.63 -17.32
C THR A 150 2.55 -12.03 -18.55
N VAL A 151 2.93 -11.49 -19.71
CA VAL A 151 2.34 -11.88 -20.99
C VAL A 151 2.83 -13.29 -21.37
N GLY A 152 1.88 -14.15 -21.74
CA GLY A 152 2.14 -15.56 -22.09
C GLY A 152 1.65 -16.55 -21.05
N ASP A 153 1.22 -16.06 -19.88
CA ASP A 153 0.65 -16.91 -18.82
C ASP A 153 -0.81 -17.24 -19.11
N ILE A 154 -1.23 -18.47 -18.76
CA ILE A 154 -2.61 -18.97 -18.94
C ILE A 154 -3.61 -18.04 -18.23
N GLU A 155 -3.27 -17.56 -17.05
CA GLU A 155 -4.12 -16.69 -16.24
C GLU A 155 -4.39 -15.32 -16.91
N SER A 156 -3.44 -14.84 -17.72
CA SER A 156 -3.54 -13.54 -18.41
C SER A 156 -4.35 -13.58 -19.70
N MET A 157 -4.56 -14.78 -20.29
CA MET A 157 -5.15 -14.94 -21.62
C MET A 157 -6.54 -14.28 -21.76
N PRO A 158 -7.49 -14.45 -20.83
CA PRO A 158 -8.81 -13.81 -20.93
C PRO A 158 -8.72 -12.28 -20.90
N PHE A 159 -7.81 -11.72 -20.10
CA PHE A 159 -7.63 -10.28 -19.98
C PHE A 159 -6.97 -9.67 -21.21
N ILE A 160 -5.94 -10.31 -21.77
CA ILE A 160 -5.29 -9.83 -22.99
C ILE A 160 -6.29 -9.81 -24.14
N GLU A 161 -7.12 -10.86 -24.28
CA GLU A 161 -8.17 -10.90 -25.30
C GLU A 161 -9.23 -9.81 -25.08
N ALA A 162 -9.66 -9.58 -23.83
CA ALA A 162 -10.59 -8.51 -23.49
C ALA A 162 -10.02 -7.11 -23.81
N LEU A 163 -8.75 -6.86 -23.46
CA LEU A 163 -8.06 -5.59 -23.69
C LEU A 163 -7.78 -5.35 -25.18
N ARG A 164 -7.49 -6.42 -25.93
CA ARG A 164 -7.41 -6.38 -27.39
C ARG A 164 -8.74 -5.92 -27.98
N GLN A 165 -9.86 -6.54 -27.59
CA GLN A 165 -11.19 -6.12 -28.04
C GLN A 165 -11.53 -4.69 -27.60
N LEU A 166 -11.15 -4.28 -26.38
CA LEU A 166 -11.32 -2.92 -25.88
C LEU A 166 -10.62 -1.91 -26.79
N SER A 167 -9.37 -2.17 -27.19
CA SER A 167 -8.62 -1.28 -28.08
C SER A 167 -9.34 -1.00 -29.40
N PHE A 168 -10.10 -1.97 -29.92
CA PHE A 168 -10.90 -1.79 -31.13
C PHE A 168 -12.21 -1.05 -30.87
N SER A 169 -12.89 -1.33 -29.74
CA SER A 169 -14.17 -0.70 -29.42
C SER A 169 -14.03 0.79 -29.09
N VAL A 170 -12.97 1.18 -28.38
CA VAL A 170 -12.72 2.59 -28.03
C VAL A 170 -12.07 3.37 -29.16
N GLY A 171 -11.40 2.69 -30.10
CA GLY A 171 -10.71 3.30 -31.24
C GLY A 171 -9.26 3.71 -30.95
N HIS A 172 -8.49 3.85 -32.03
CA HIS A 172 -7.04 4.04 -32.00
C HIS A 172 -6.60 5.23 -31.14
N ASP A 173 -7.25 6.38 -31.28
CA ASP A 173 -6.87 7.62 -30.60
C ASP A 173 -7.35 7.68 -29.13
N ASN A 174 -7.94 6.59 -28.63
CA ASN A 174 -8.41 6.46 -27.26
C ASN A 174 -7.65 5.39 -26.46
N PHE A 175 -6.66 4.73 -27.07
CA PHE A 175 -5.91 3.63 -26.46
C PHE A 175 -4.40 3.76 -26.70
N CYS A 176 -3.63 3.67 -25.62
CA CYS A 176 -2.17 3.64 -25.65
C CYS A 176 -1.66 2.43 -24.86
N LEU A 177 -0.63 1.76 -25.38
CA LEU A 177 -0.06 0.53 -24.79
C LEU A 177 1.41 0.74 -24.48
N VAL A 178 1.76 0.61 -23.21
CA VAL A 178 3.13 0.61 -22.70
C VAL A 178 3.48 -0.80 -22.24
N HIS A 179 4.50 -1.39 -22.83
CA HIS A 179 4.94 -2.74 -22.45
C HIS A 179 6.24 -2.67 -21.64
N VAL A 180 6.20 -3.18 -20.41
CA VAL A 180 7.33 -3.18 -19.47
C VAL A 180 8.15 -4.45 -19.65
N SER A 181 9.43 -4.33 -19.92
CA SER A 181 10.31 -5.47 -20.21
C SER A 181 11.70 -5.31 -19.59
N LEU A 182 12.37 -6.44 -19.31
CA LEU A 182 13.71 -6.45 -18.71
C LEU A 182 14.79 -6.49 -19.79
N ILE A 183 15.79 -5.61 -19.65
CA ILE A 183 17.04 -5.63 -20.40
C ILE A 183 18.16 -6.07 -19.45
N PRO A 184 18.43 -7.39 -19.36
CA PRO A 184 19.47 -7.89 -18.48
C PRO A 184 20.87 -7.60 -19.05
N VAL A 185 21.82 -7.40 -18.13
CA VAL A 185 23.25 -7.35 -18.43
C VAL A 185 23.88 -8.61 -17.85
N LEU A 186 24.48 -9.44 -18.70
CA LEU A 186 25.17 -10.66 -18.25
C LEU A 186 26.60 -10.28 -17.84
N GLY A 187 26.93 -10.45 -16.56
CA GLY A 187 28.15 -9.91 -15.94
C GLY A 187 29.47 -10.32 -16.60
N VAL A 188 29.51 -11.48 -17.28
CA VAL A 188 30.71 -11.96 -17.99
C VAL A 188 30.99 -11.21 -19.30
N VAL A 189 29.94 -10.64 -19.92
CA VAL A 189 30.00 -10.02 -21.25
C VAL A 189 29.82 -8.50 -21.17
N GLY A 190 29.15 -7.99 -20.13
CA GLY A 190 28.86 -6.56 -19.96
C GLY A 190 27.89 -5.97 -20.99
N GLU A 191 27.37 -6.78 -21.92
CA GLU A 191 26.48 -6.35 -22.99
C GLU A 191 25.01 -6.38 -22.54
N GLN A 192 24.27 -5.32 -22.88
CA GLN A 192 22.82 -5.24 -22.72
C GLN A 192 22.11 -6.21 -23.68
N LYS A 193 21.39 -7.20 -23.14
CA LYS A 193 20.73 -8.22 -23.95
C LYS A 193 19.26 -7.86 -24.21
N THR A 194 18.93 -7.70 -25.50
CA THR A 194 17.59 -7.29 -25.95
C THR A 194 16.66 -8.44 -26.32
N LYS A 195 17.17 -9.69 -26.39
CA LYS A 195 16.37 -10.84 -26.83
C LYS A 195 15.16 -11.14 -25.96
N PRO A 196 15.23 -11.08 -24.61
CA PRO A 196 14.04 -11.27 -23.78
C PRO A 196 12.88 -10.33 -24.15
N THR A 197 13.17 -9.05 -24.34
CA THR A 197 12.19 -8.06 -24.81
C THR A 197 11.64 -8.37 -26.19
N GLN A 198 12.49 -8.79 -27.14
CA GLN A 198 12.03 -9.16 -28.49
C GLN A 198 11.05 -10.33 -28.47
N HIS A 199 11.31 -11.36 -27.66
CA HIS A 199 10.42 -12.50 -27.51
C HIS A 199 9.10 -12.10 -26.84
N SER A 200 9.17 -11.27 -25.80
CA SER A 200 7.99 -10.80 -25.09
C SER A 200 7.08 -9.93 -25.98
N VAL A 201 7.65 -9.03 -26.79
CA VAL A 201 6.89 -8.25 -27.78
C VAL A 201 6.32 -9.13 -28.89
N ARG A 202 7.03 -10.19 -29.30
CA ARG A 202 6.48 -11.16 -30.26
C ARG A 202 5.25 -11.86 -29.69
N GLU A 203 5.29 -12.28 -28.44
CA GLU A 203 4.17 -12.94 -27.76
C GLU A 203 2.97 -12.00 -27.64
N LEU A 204 3.19 -10.77 -27.16
CA LEU A 204 2.15 -9.75 -27.05
C LEU A 204 1.45 -9.46 -28.40
N ARG A 205 2.24 -9.38 -29.49
CA ARG A 205 1.71 -9.20 -30.84
C ARG A 205 0.99 -10.42 -31.38
N ALA A 206 1.42 -11.63 -31.04
CA ALA A 206 0.72 -12.86 -31.40
C ALA A 206 -0.67 -12.91 -30.76
N LEU A 207 -0.82 -12.31 -29.57
CA LEU A 207 -2.10 -12.10 -28.88
C LEU A 207 -2.86 -10.86 -29.37
N GLY A 208 -2.40 -10.19 -30.43
CA GLY A 208 -3.10 -9.10 -31.11
C GLY A 208 -2.93 -7.71 -30.51
N LEU A 209 -2.01 -7.53 -29.56
CA LEU A 209 -1.66 -6.22 -28.99
C LEU A 209 -0.27 -5.77 -29.48
N THR A 210 -0.17 -4.52 -29.97
CA THR A 210 1.12 -3.95 -30.41
C THR A 210 1.49 -2.78 -29.51
N PRO A 211 2.66 -2.80 -28.86
CA PRO A 211 3.05 -1.74 -27.95
C PRO A 211 3.35 -0.44 -28.69
N HIS A 212 2.86 0.67 -28.14
CA HIS A 212 3.16 2.03 -28.62
C HIS A 212 4.45 2.55 -27.99
N LEU A 213 4.72 2.15 -26.75
CA LEU A 213 5.95 2.44 -26.01
C LEU A 213 6.51 1.17 -25.35
N LEU A 214 7.83 1.12 -25.22
CA LEU A 214 8.53 0.09 -24.44
C LEU A 214 9.16 0.73 -23.21
N ALA A 215 8.78 0.27 -22.02
CA ALA A 215 9.43 0.64 -20.78
C ALA A 215 10.48 -0.44 -20.44
N CYS A 216 11.72 -0.15 -20.79
CA CYS A 216 12.82 -1.10 -20.65
C CYS A 216 13.51 -0.91 -19.29
N ARG A 217 13.26 -1.85 -18.38
CA ARG A 217 13.90 -1.93 -17.06
C ARG A 217 15.31 -2.47 -17.18
N SER A 218 16.29 -1.78 -16.61
CA SER A 218 17.71 -2.19 -16.64
C SER A 218 18.44 -1.72 -15.39
N ALA A 219 19.60 -2.31 -15.09
CA ALA A 219 20.45 -1.82 -14.00
C ALA A 219 21.18 -0.51 -14.39
N GLN A 220 21.59 -0.40 -15.65
CA GLN A 220 22.34 0.73 -16.19
C GLN A 220 21.57 1.42 -17.32
N PRO A 221 21.85 2.70 -17.61
CA PRO A 221 21.24 3.40 -18.73
C PRO A 221 21.42 2.65 -20.06
N LEU A 222 20.35 2.59 -20.86
CA LEU A 222 20.41 1.93 -22.17
C LEU A 222 21.36 2.63 -23.14
N LEU A 223 22.16 1.84 -23.85
CA LEU A 223 22.98 2.32 -24.96
C LEU A 223 22.09 2.68 -26.16
N GLU A 224 22.51 3.66 -26.95
CA GLU A 224 21.75 4.06 -28.15
C GLU A 224 21.62 2.90 -29.15
N SER A 225 22.70 2.13 -29.36
CA SER A 225 22.67 0.92 -30.19
C SER A 225 21.68 -0.14 -29.68
N THR A 226 21.44 -0.20 -28.36
CA THR A 226 20.46 -1.10 -27.75
C THR A 226 19.03 -0.62 -28.07
N LYS A 227 18.78 0.70 -28.00
CA LYS A 227 17.51 1.30 -28.40
C LYS A 227 17.22 1.12 -29.89
N GLU A 228 18.19 1.41 -30.76
CA GLU A 228 18.07 1.19 -32.21
C GLU A 228 17.73 -0.26 -32.54
N LYS A 229 18.42 -1.20 -31.91
CA LYS A 229 18.16 -2.64 -32.06
C LYS A 229 16.75 -3.00 -31.62
N LEU A 230 16.32 -2.55 -30.44
CA LEU A 230 14.96 -2.77 -29.96
C LEU A 230 13.93 -2.15 -30.91
N SER A 231 14.20 -0.96 -31.46
CA SER A 231 13.32 -0.27 -32.40
C SER A 231 13.07 -1.12 -33.65
N GLN A 232 14.13 -1.62 -34.27
CA GLN A 232 14.05 -2.47 -35.47
C GLN A 232 13.33 -3.79 -35.19
N PHE A 233 13.65 -4.49 -34.09
CA PHE A 233 13.08 -5.81 -33.82
C PHE A 233 11.65 -5.76 -33.27
N CYS A 234 11.33 -4.74 -32.47
CA CYS A 234 10.04 -4.62 -31.79
C CYS A 234 9.03 -3.76 -32.58
N HIS A 235 9.47 -3.06 -33.64
CA HIS A 235 8.66 -2.14 -34.44
C HIS A 235 8.07 -0.99 -33.61
N VAL A 236 8.87 -0.48 -32.67
CA VAL A 236 8.53 0.69 -31.84
C VAL A 236 9.53 1.80 -32.16
N PRO A 237 9.10 3.05 -32.41
CA PRO A 237 10.03 4.15 -32.69
C PRO A 237 11.07 4.31 -31.58
N ALA A 238 12.33 4.61 -31.94
CA ALA A 238 13.41 4.73 -30.96
C ALA A 238 13.10 5.75 -29.84
N GLY A 239 12.42 6.85 -30.16
CA GLY A 239 11.95 7.85 -29.18
C GLY A 239 10.89 7.33 -28.20
N ASN A 240 10.26 6.19 -28.48
CA ASN A 240 9.27 5.55 -27.61
C ASN A 240 9.86 4.37 -26.81
N ILE A 241 11.19 4.18 -26.86
CA ILE A 241 11.91 3.19 -26.04
C ILE A 241 12.46 3.90 -24.81
N LEU A 242 11.71 3.76 -23.72
CA LEU A 242 11.96 4.41 -22.45
C LEU A 242 12.99 3.61 -21.65
N ASN A 243 14.09 4.26 -21.29
CA ASN A 243 15.12 3.74 -20.41
C ASN A 243 14.67 3.93 -18.95
N ILE A 244 14.33 2.84 -18.26
CA ILE A 244 13.92 2.83 -16.85
C ILE A 244 15.00 2.14 -16.02
N HIS A 245 16.15 2.78 -15.88
CA HIS A 245 17.28 2.21 -15.16
C HIS A 245 17.11 2.29 -13.63
N ASP A 246 17.97 1.60 -12.87
CA ASP A 246 17.97 1.71 -11.40
C ASP A 246 18.24 3.15 -10.97
N VAL A 247 17.36 3.67 -10.13
CA VAL A 247 17.39 5.03 -9.59
C VAL A 247 17.54 4.95 -8.07
N PRO A 248 18.15 5.95 -7.42
CA PRO A 248 18.41 5.91 -5.98
C PRO A 248 17.13 5.88 -5.14
N ASN A 249 16.05 6.47 -5.66
CA ASN A 249 14.72 6.41 -5.06
C ASN A 249 13.62 6.44 -6.14
N ILE A 250 12.44 5.91 -5.80
CA ILE A 250 11.33 5.71 -6.77
C ILE A 250 10.73 7.02 -7.30
N TRP A 251 10.92 8.16 -6.62
CA TRP A 251 10.39 9.45 -7.05
C TRP A 251 11.15 10.05 -8.23
N HIS A 252 12.32 9.48 -8.59
CA HIS A 252 13.01 9.79 -9.84
C HIS A 252 12.33 9.21 -11.08
N VAL A 253 11.49 8.18 -10.95
CA VAL A 253 10.89 7.50 -12.12
C VAL A 253 9.98 8.44 -12.93
N PRO A 254 9.07 9.25 -12.33
CA PRO A 254 8.33 10.28 -13.06
C PRO A 254 9.23 11.31 -13.77
N LEU A 255 10.33 11.72 -13.15
CA LEU A 255 11.30 12.67 -13.73
C LEU A 255 12.02 12.06 -14.93
N LEU A 256 12.40 10.79 -14.82
CA LEU A 256 13.00 10.00 -15.89
C LEU A 256 12.07 9.87 -17.11
N LEU A 257 10.77 9.68 -16.87
CA LEU A 257 9.76 9.64 -17.93
C LEU A 257 9.56 11.01 -18.59
N LYS A 258 9.51 12.08 -17.79
CA LYS A 258 9.45 13.47 -18.29
C LYS A 258 10.63 13.78 -19.20
N ASN A 259 11.86 13.50 -18.74
CA ASN A 259 13.10 13.80 -19.46
C ASN A 259 13.23 13.05 -20.79
N GLN A 260 12.53 11.91 -20.93
CA GLN A 260 12.47 11.12 -22.16
C GLN A 260 11.24 11.43 -23.02
N ASN A 261 10.51 12.51 -22.72
CA ASN A 261 9.30 12.92 -23.45
C ASN A 261 8.20 11.85 -23.51
N ALA A 262 8.13 10.94 -22.53
CA ALA A 262 7.14 9.87 -22.50
C ALA A 262 5.70 10.43 -22.52
N HIS A 263 5.46 11.50 -21.77
CA HIS A 263 4.19 12.24 -21.76
C HIS A 263 3.80 12.73 -23.15
N HIS A 264 4.73 13.35 -23.88
CA HIS A 264 4.45 13.82 -25.24
C HIS A 264 4.04 12.68 -26.17
N SER A 265 4.76 11.55 -26.13
CA SER A 265 4.42 10.37 -26.94
C SER A 265 3.04 9.78 -26.58
N ILE A 266 2.70 9.72 -25.29
CA ILE A 266 1.39 9.23 -24.82
C ILE A 266 0.27 10.21 -25.23
N LEU A 267 0.46 11.51 -25.02
CA LEU A 267 -0.51 12.54 -25.38
C LEU A 267 -0.75 12.58 -26.89
N LYS A 268 0.30 12.40 -27.69
CA LYS A 268 0.20 12.30 -29.14
C LYS A 268 -0.62 11.08 -29.56
N GLN A 269 -0.36 9.91 -28.97
CA GLN A 269 -1.12 8.68 -29.25
C GLN A 269 -2.60 8.82 -28.88
N LEU A 270 -2.90 9.54 -27.80
CA LEU A 270 -4.26 9.70 -27.28
C LEU A 270 -4.99 10.94 -27.85
N ASN A 271 -4.38 11.66 -28.79
CA ASN A 271 -4.89 12.92 -29.33
C ASN A 271 -5.28 13.94 -28.23
N LEU A 272 -4.35 14.18 -27.29
CA LEU A 272 -4.51 15.06 -26.12
C LEU A 272 -3.53 16.24 -26.10
N LEU A 273 -2.72 16.43 -27.15
CA LEU A 273 -1.67 17.46 -27.16
C LEU A 273 -2.23 18.88 -26.98
N ASP A 274 -3.41 19.16 -27.53
CA ASP A 274 -4.04 20.49 -27.46
C ASP A 274 -4.67 20.80 -26.10
N LEU A 275 -4.94 19.76 -25.30
CA LEU A 275 -5.55 19.88 -23.97
C LEU A 275 -4.51 19.91 -22.84
N ALA A 276 -3.32 19.36 -23.09
CA ALA A 276 -2.31 19.14 -22.07
C ALA A 276 -1.34 20.32 -21.93
N ALA A 277 -1.04 20.69 -20.69
CA ALA A 277 0.02 21.62 -20.35
C ALA A 277 1.39 20.92 -20.29
N PRO A 278 2.51 21.67 -20.38
CA PRO A 278 3.82 21.14 -20.04
C PRO A 278 3.85 20.58 -18.60
N PRO A 279 4.48 19.41 -18.36
CA PRO A 279 4.41 18.75 -17.07
C PRO A 279 5.12 19.54 -15.96
N ALA A 280 4.34 19.98 -14.97
CA ALA A 280 4.82 20.64 -13.75
C ALA A 280 5.16 19.60 -12.67
N LEU A 281 6.45 19.29 -12.49
CA LEU A 281 6.96 18.30 -11.54
C LEU A 281 7.89 18.90 -10.47
N GLN A 282 7.81 20.20 -10.20
CA GLN A 282 8.73 20.89 -9.29
C GLN A 282 8.70 20.29 -7.88
N ASP A 283 7.53 19.99 -7.34
CA ASP A 283 7.41 19.39 -6.01
C ASP A 283 7.92 17.94 -5.97
N TRP A 284 7.72 17.18 -7.05
CA TRP A 284 8.29 15.84 -7.22
C TRP A 284 9.82 15.88 -7.30
N THR A 285 10.38 16.85 -8.03
CA THR A 285 11.82 17.09 -8.10
C THR A 285 12.37 17.41 -6.72
N ARG A 286 11.76 18.36 -6.00
CA ARG A 286 12.17 18.71 -4.63
C ARG A 286 12.16 17.50 -3.71
N MET A 287 11.12 16.67 -3.78
CA MET A 287 11.00 15.47 -2.95
C MET A 287 12.10 14.44 -3.24
N ALA A 288 12.33 14.13 -4.53
CA ALA A 288 13.35 13.19 -4.96
C ALA A 288 14.76 13.65 -4.54
N GLU A 289 15.07 14.93 -4.75
CA GLU A 289 16.36 15.54 -4.37
C GLU A 289 16.53 15.66 -2.86
N THR A 290 15.47 15.99 -2.12
CA THR A 290 15.52 16.05 -0.65
C THR A 290 15.95 14.70 -0.10
N PHE A 291 15.33 13.61 -0.57
CA PHE A 291 15.65 12.27 -0.10
C PHE A 291 17.09 11.86 -0.39
N ASP A 292 17.60 12.17 -1.58
CA ASP A 292 18.98 11.84 -1.96
C ASP A 292 20.02 12.55 -1.10
N ASN A 293 19.68 13.73 -0.56
CA ASN A 293 20.58 14.57 0.22
C ASN A 293 20.45 14.37 1.75
N LEU A 294 19.64 13.43 2.22
CA LEU A 294 19.47 13.14 3.65
C LEU A 294 20.73 12.48 4.23
N THR A 295 21.30 13.11 5.27
CA THR A 295 22.52 12.64 5.94
C THR A 295 22.25 12.09 7.34
N GLU A 296 21.36 12.71 8.10
CA GLU A 296 20.97 12.24 9.42
C GLU A 296 19.98 11.09 9.33
N SER A 297 20.10 10.13 10.25
CA SER A 297 19.20 8.98 10.32
C SER A 297 18.52 8.84 11.69
N VAL A 298 17.39 8.13 11.69
CA VAL A 298 16.67 7.75 12.91
C VAL A 298 16.52 6.23 12.93
N ARG A 299 16.95 5.60 14.02
CA ARG A 299 16.87 4.15 14.23
C ARG A 299 15.48 3.77 14.73
N ILE A 300 14.76 2.97 13.97
CA ILE A 300 13.39 2.56 14.23
C ILE A 300 13.38 1.04 14.40
N ALA A 301 13.01 0.56 15.59
CA ALA A 301 12.77 -0.87 15.79
C ALA A 301 11.36 -1.23 15.32
N LEU A 302 11.25 -2.00 14.24
CA LEU A 302 9.98 -2.59 13.80
C LEU A 302 9.90 -4.02 14.31
N VAL A 303 9.04 -4.23 15.32
CA VAL A 303 8.88 -5.53 15.97
C VAL A 303 7.66 -6.24 15.38
N GLY A 304 7.90 -7.17 14.47
CA GLY A 304 6.85 -7.77 13.63
C GLY A 304 6.87 -9.30 13.61
N LYS A 305 5.83 -9.89 13.01
CA LYS A 305 5.73 -11.35 12.78
C LYS A 305 6.33 -11.76 11.43
N TYR A 306 6.29 -10.86 10.45
CA TYR A 306 6.59 -11.14 9.04
C TYR A 306 7.91 -10.48 8.57
N VAL A 307 8.94 -10.45 9.43
CA VAL A 307 10.18 -9.68 9.15
C VAL A 307 11.04 -10.23 8.01
N ASN A 308 10.83 -11.49 7.61
CA ASN A 308 11.60 -12.12 6.52
C ASN A 308 11.14 -11.69 5.13
N LEU A 309 9.98 -11.04 5.01
CA LEU A 309 9.46 -10.52 3.76
C LEU A 309 9.11 -9.04 3.94
N ALA A 310 9.96 -8.16 3.41
CA ALA A 310 9.78 -6.71 3.53
C ALA A 310 8.41 -6.24 2.98
N ASP A 311 7.88 -6.95 1.99
CA ASP A 311 6.59 -6.64 1.36
C ASP A 311 5.39 -6.84 2.29
N SER A 312 5.52 -7.63 3.36
CA SER A 312 4.46 -7.84 4.34
C SER A 312 4.13 -6.59 5.20
N TYR A 313 5.01 -5.58 5.18
CA TYR A 313 4.84 -4.31 5.91
C TYR A 313 5.13 -3.09 5.04
N LEU A 314 4.96 -3.20 3.72
CA LEU A 314 5.41 -2.17 2.80
C LEU A 314 4.71 -0.81 3.02
N SER A 315 3.42 -0.79 3.37
CA SER A 315 2.71 0.45 3.69
C SER A 315 3.27 1.13 4.93
N VAL A 316 3.62 0.35 5.97
CA VAL A 316 4.27 0.85 7.19
C VAL A 316 5.63 1.46 6.86
N VAL A 317 6.44 0.76 6.05
CA VAL A 317 7.75 1.26 5.60
C VAL A 317 7.60 2.56 4.79
N LYS A 318 6.62 2.65 3.88
CA LYS A 318 6.34 3.87 3.12
C LYS A 318 5.86 5.01 4.03
N ALA A 319 5.03 4.72 5.03
CA ALA A 319 4.55 5.73 5.96
C ALA A 319 5.68 6.28 6.85
N LEU A 320 6.58 5.42 7.34
CA LEU A 320 7.82 5.83 8.03
C LEU A 320 8.70 6.69 7.13
N LEU A 321 8.87 6.28 5.87
CA LEU A 321 9.64 7.01 4.88
C LEU A 321 9.10 8.44 4.67
N HIS A 322 7.77 8.59 4.49
CA HIS A 322 7.16 9.91 4.34
C HIS A 322 7.36 10.79 5.59
N ALA A 323 7.16 10.22 6.79
CA ALA A 323 7.35 10.93 8.05
C ALA A 323 8.82 11.34 8.27
N CYS A 324 9.77 10.47 7.96
CA CYS A 324 11.19 10.77 8.09
C CYS A 324 11.62 11.89 7.14
N ILE A 325 11.14 11.90 5.89
CA ILE A 325 11.44 12.96 4.92
C ILE A 325 10.89 14.31 5.38
N ALA A 326 9.68 14.34 5.92
CA ALA A 326 9.11 15.57 6.49
C ALA A 326 9.97 16.12 7.65
N CYS A 327 10.66 15.24 8.38
CA CYS A 327 11.62 15.60 9.42
C CYS A 327 13.07 15.79 8.92
N SER A 328 13.33 15.71 7.61
CA SER A 328 14.68 15.72 7.02
C SER A 328 15.60 14.63 7.58
N LEU A 329 15.06 13.42 7.77
CA LEU A 329 15.77 12.25 8.29
C LEU A 329 15.68 11.07 7.33
N LYS A 330 16.72 10.26 7.31
CA LYS A 330 16.73 8.96 6.64
C LYS A 330 16.22 7.87 7.58
N PRO A 331 15.20 7.07 7.19
CA PRO A 331 14.74 5.96 8.01
C PRO A 331 15.82 4.87 8.07
N SER A 332 16.21 4.46 9.27
CA SER A 332 17.01 3.25 9.53
C SER A 332 16.10 2.25 10.23
N ILE A 333 15.45 1.38 9.46
CA ILE A 333 14.49 0.40 9.99
C ILE A 333 15.24 -0.87 10.36
N ASP A 334 15.30 -1.14 11.65
CA ASP A 334 15.87 -2.36 12.21
C ASP A 334 14.72 -3.36 12.47
N TRP A 335 14.74 -4.45 11.73
CA TRP A 335 13.69 -5.48 11.76
C TRP A 335 13.94 -6.46 12.90
N ILE A 336 12.95 -6.63 13.78
CA ILE A 336 13.03 -7.56 14.91
C ILE A 336 11.90 -8.58 14.78
N ALA A 337 12.25 -9.86 14.60
CA ALA A 337 11.28 -10.93 14.69
C ALA A 337 10.78 -10.99 16.14
N ALA A 338 9.47 -10.82 16.34
CA ALA A 338 8.93 -10.79 17.69
C ALA A 338 9.24 -12.07 18.49
N SER A 339 9.24 -13.24 17.83
CA SER A 339 9.64 -14.51 18.45
C SER A 339 11.04 -14.49 19.05
N ASP A 340 11.98 -13.72 18.49
CA ASP A 340 13.36 -13.70 18.98
C ASP A 340 13.48 -12.97 20.33
N LEU A 341 12.51 -12.13 20.69
CA LEU A 341 12.48 -11.46 22.00
C LEU A 341 12.00 -12.38 23.13
N GLU A 342 11.40 -13.53 22.81
CA GLU A 342 10.80 -14.45 23.79
C GLU A 342 11.85 -15.27 24.57
N GLU A 343 11.49 -15.71 25.78
CA GLU A 343 12.38 -16.50 26.65
C GLU A 343 12.77 -17.87 26.06
N ASP A 344 11.89 -18.47 25.25
CA ASP A 344 12.19 -19.73 24.58
C ASP A 344 13.32 -19.55 23.56
N SER A 345 13.38 -18.41 22.88
CA SER A 345 14.49 -18.04 21.99
C SER A 345 15.80 -17.80 22.75
N ALA A 346 15.74 -17.33 24.01
CA ALA A 346 16.94 -17.25 24.85
C ALA A 346 17.59 -18.62 25.08
N LYS A 347 16.80 -19.70 25.05
CA LYS A 347 17.27 -21.09 25.21
C LYS A 347 17.64 -21.74 23.87
N LEU A 348 16.80 -21.55 22.85
CA LEU A 348 16.92 -22.21 21.55
C LEU A 348 17.91 -21.51 20.61
N THR A 349 17.91 -20.17 20.61
CA THR A 349 18.65 -19.31 19.68
C THR A 349 19.26 -18.09 20.40
N PRO A 350 20.13 -18.30 21.40
CA PRO A 350 20.62 -17.24 22.28
C PRO A 350 21.28 -16.05 21.54
N GLY A 351 21.96 -16.31 20.42
CA GLY A 351 22.56 -15.25 19.59
C GLY A 351 21.53 -14.34 18.92
N ALA A 352 20.47 -14.92 18.36
CA ALA A 352 19.38 -14.15 17.75
C ALA A 352 18.63 -13.35 18.83
N HIS A 353 18.35 -13.97 19.98
CA HIS A 353 17.73 -13.31 21.12
C HIS A 353 18.54 -12.11 21.64
N ALA A 354 19.86 -12.29 21.85
CA ALA A 354 20.73 -11.20 22.29
C ALA A 354 20.76 -10.04 21.29
N THR A 355 20.86 -10.36 19.99
CA THR A 355 20.86 -9.36 18.91
C THR A 355 19.53 -8.60 18.84
N ALA A 356 18.40 -9.29 18.96
CA ALA A 356 17.07 -8.69 18.97
C ALA A 356 16.91 -7.68 20.13
N TRP A 357 17.32 -8.07 21.34
CA TRP A 357 17.26 -7.18 22.51
C TRP A 357 18.25 -6.02 22.43
N GLU A 358 19.45 -6.23 21.90
CA GLU A 358 20.41 -5.15 21.67
C GLU A 358 19.85 -4.13 20.66
N THR A 359 19.26 -4.62 19.57
CA THR A 359 18.62 -3.79 18.56
C THR A 359 17.48 -2.96 19.15
N LEU A 360 16.60 -3.60 19.94
CA LEU A 360 15.49 -2.93 20.60
C LEU A 360 15.96 -1.81 21.55
N ARG A 361 17.00 -2.07 22.36
CA ARG A 361 17.56 -1.08 23.29
C ARG A 361 18.25 0.10 22.60
N ASN A 362 18.74 -0.12 21.40
CA ASN A 362 19.43 0.88 20.61
C ASN A 362 18.48 1.75 19.76
N ALA A 363 17.21 1.35 19.61
CA ALA A 363 16.26 2.09 18.80
C ALA A 363 15.87 3.44 19.42
N ALA A 364 15.64 4.45 18.58
CA ALA A 364 15.12 5.75 19.00
C ALA A 364 13.60 5.73 19.18
N CYS A 365 12.91 4.80 18.51
CA CYS A 365 11.49 4.53 18.68
C CYS A 365 11.16 3.09 18.32
N VAL A 366 10.04 2.60 18.84
CA VAL A 366 9.52 1.24 18.63
C VAL A 366 8.18 1.31 17.91
N LEU A 367 8.00 0.48 16.88
CA LEU A 367 6.74 0.31 16.17
C LEU A 367 6.33 -1.17 16.20
N VAL A 368 5.12 -1.43 16.66
CA VAL A 368 4.50 -2.76 16.62
C VAL A 368 3.32 -2.71 15.63
N PRO A 369 3.44 -3.30 14.43
CA PRO A 369 2.42 -3.24 13.41
C PRO A 369 1.32 -4.29 13.64
N GLY A 370 0.35 -4.34 12.72
CA GLY A 370 -0.67 -5.39 12.69
C GLY A 370 -0.10 -6.80 12.48
N GLY A 371 -0.92 -7.80 12.77
CA GLY A 371 -0.63 -9.21 12.49
C GLY A 371 -1.78 -10.11 12.93
N PHE A 372 -1.70 -11.40 12.56
CA PHE A 372 -2.72 -12.39 12.89
C PHE A 372 -2.11 -13.60 13.61
N GLY A 373 -2.92 -14.31 14.39
CA GLY A 373 -2.52 -15.53 15.10
C GLY A 373 -1.68 -15.28 16.36
N ASP A 374 -1.29 -16.35 17.04
CA ASP A 374 -0.61 -16.33 18.34
C ASP A 374 0.91 -16.12 18.28
N ARG A 375 1.55 -16.53 17.18
CA ARG A 375 3.01 -16.46 17.01
C ARG A 375 3.58 -15.06 17.25
N GLY A 376 4.57 -14.96 18.14
CA GLY A 376 5.31 -13.71 18.40
C GLY A 376 4.56 -12.70 19.29
N VAL A 377 3.34 -13.01 19.75
CA VAL A 377 2.55 -12.10 20.60
C VAL A 377 3.27 -11.80 21.92
N ARG A 378 3.92 -12.79 22.53
CA ARG A 378 4.66 -12.58 23.79
C ARG A 378 5.85 -11.65 23.58
N GLY A 379 6.59 -11.81 22.49
CA GLY A 379 7.68 -10.90 22.14
C GLY A 379 7.22 -9.46 21.90
N MET A 380 6.07 -9.27 21.24
CA MET A 380 5.48 -7.94 21.06
C MET A 380 5.08 -7.30 22.40
N ILE A 381 4.53 -8.09 23.34
CA ILE A 381 4.23 -7.62 24.72
C ILE A 381 5.50 -7.16 25.41
N LEU A 382 6.61 -7.91 25.29
CA LEU A 382 7.90 -7.53 25.86
C LEU A 382 8.45 -6.23 25.26
N ALA A 383 8.29 -6.02 23.96
CA ALA A 383 8.69 -4.78 23.29
C ALA A 383 7.85 -3.57 23.75
N ALA A 384 6.52 -3.74 23.87
CA ALA A 384 5.61 -2.71 24.37
C ALA A 384 5.93 -2.35 25.83
N LYS A 385 6.25 -3.34 26.67
CA LYS A 385 6.70 -3.16 28.05
C LYS A 385 8.01 -2.38 28.11
N TYR A 386 9.00 -2.79 27.33
CA TYR A 386 10.29 -2.13 27.27
C TYR A 386 10.13 -0.65 26.92
N ALA A 387 9.34 -0.34 25.89
CA ALA A 387 9.10 1.02 25.47
C ALA A 387 8.47 1.86 26.59
N ARG A 388 7.41 1.34 27.23
CA ARG A 388 6.71 1.98 28.36
C ARG A 388 7.65 2.28 29.53
N GLU A 389 8.43 1.29 29.96
CA GLU A 389 9.27 1.40 31.17
C GLU A 389 10.51 2.26 30.95
N ASN A 390 11.00 2.37 29.71
CA ASN A 390 12.21 3.11 29.37
C ASN A 390 11.90 4.45 28.68
N SER A 391 10.64 4.87 28.63
CA SER A 391 10.20 6.12 27.97
C SER A 391 10.63 6.22 26.51
N VAL A 392 10.66 5.09 25.78
CA VAL A 392 11.02 5.07 24.36
C VAL A 392 9.74 5.28 23.54
N PRO A 393 9.69 6.27 22.62
CA PRO A 393 8.53 6.52 21.78
C PRO A 393 7.98 5.26 21.11
N PHE A 394 6.68 5.03 21.25
CA PHE A 394 6.00 3.80 20.84
C PHE A 394 4.76 4.08 19.98
N LEU A 395 4.63 3.36 18.88
CA LEU A 395 3.40 3.30 18.08
C LEU A 395 2.93 1.85 17.90
N GLY A 396 1.75 1.55 18.43
CA GLY A 396 1.05 0.27 18.21
C GLY A 396 -0.06 0.42 17.17
N ILE A 397 -0.03 -0.39 16.11
CA ILE A 397 -1.03 -0.34 15.02
C ILE A 397 -1.86 -1.62 15.03
N CYS A 398 -3.18 -1.49 15.07
CA CYS A 398 -4.14 -2.59 15.08
C CYS A 398 -3.81 -3.58 16.21
N LEU A 399 -3.23 -4.75 15.88
CA LEU A 399 -2.70 -5.69 16.89
C LEU A 399 -1.77 -4.99 17.89
N GLY A 400 -0.91 -4.06 17.46
CA GLY A 400 -0.01 -3.33 18.35
C GLY A 400 -0.74 -2.57 19.47
N MET A 401 -1.93 -2.01 19.20
CA MET A 401 -2.76 -1.39 20.25
C MET A 401 -3.29 -2.43 21.24
N GLN A 402 -3.75 -3.57 20.74
CA GLN A 402 -4.23 -4.68 21.57
C GLN A 402 -3.12 -5.23 22.47
N ILE A 403 -1.90 -5.34 21.93
CA ILE A 403 -0.70 -5.73 22.68
C ILE A 403 -0.42 -4.75 23.82
N SER A 404 -0.52 -3.44 23.59
CA SER A 404 -0.37 -2.44 24.66
C SER A 404 -1.39 -2.61 25.78
N VAL A 405 -2.65 -2.92 25.47
CA VAL A 405 -3.69 -3.18 26.47
C VAL A 405 -3.37 -4.44 27.28
N ILE A 406 -2.97 -5.52 26.61
CA ILE A 406 -2.60 -6.79 27.26
C ILE A 406 -1.37 -6.58 28.16
N GLU A 407 -0.35 -5.88 27.67
CA GLU A 407 0.86 -5.56 28.43
C GLU A 407 0.53 -4.75 29.69
N PHE A 408 -0.25 -3.69 29.54
CA PHE A 408 -0.59 -2.80 30.65
C PHE A 408 -1.41 -3.53 31.72
N ALA A 409 -2.38 -4.36 31.31
CA ALA A 409 -3.16 -5.18 32.24
C ALA A 409 -2.29 -6.18 33.02
N ARG A 410 -1.29 -6.80 32.37
CA ARG A 410 -0.37 -7.73 33.04
C ARG A 410 0.59 -7.01 33.98
N SER A 411 1.27 -6.00 33.48
CA SER A 411 2.39 -5.36 34.20
C SER A 411 1.93 -4.36 35.26
N VAL A 412 0.88 -3.57 34.98
CA VAL A 412 0.45 -2.46 35.85
C VAL A 412 -0.70 -2.88 36.76
N LEU A 413 -1.71 -3.59 36.23
CA LEU A 413 -2.84 -4.08 37.01
C LEU A 413 -2.57 -5.41 37.72
N GLY A 414 -1.44 -6.09 37.41
CA GLY A 414 -1.09 -7.39 37.99
C GLY A 414 -1.97 -8.55 37.51
N LEU A 415 -2.72 -8.38 36.43
CA LEU A 415 -3.58 -9.42 35.85
C LEU A 415 -2.74 -10.33 34.94
N GLU A 416 -1.92 -11.21 35.52
CA GLU A 416 -0.94 -12.02 34.78
C GLU A 416 -1.55 -12.84 33.63
N SER A 417 -2.78 -13.32 33.81
CA SER A 417 -3.50 -14.10 32.80
C SER A 417 -4.25 -13.25 31.77
N ALA A 418 -4.22 -11.91 31.87
CA ALA A 418 -4.92 -11.02 30.93
C ALA A 418 -4.51 -11.32 29.49
N ASN A 419 -5.48 -11.54 28.60
CA ASN A 419 -5.20 -11.89 27.22
C ASN A 419 -6.34 -11.49 26.26
N SER A 420 -6.07 -11.63 24.96
CA SER A 420 -7.08 -11.60 23.91
C SER A 420 -7.74 -12.97 23.78
N THR A 421 -9.06 -13.01 23.60
CA THR A 421 -9.78 -14.24 23.24
C THR A 421 -9.39 -14.77 21.85
N GLU A 422 -8.65 -14.00 21.05
CA GLU A 422 -8.03 -14.50 19.81
C GLU A 422 -6.95 -15.56 20.10
N PHE A 423 -6.17 -15.36 21.16
CA PHE A 423 -4.99 -16.18 21.47
C PHE A 423 -5.26 -17.19 22.59
N ASP A 424 -6.16 -16.83 23.52
CA ASP A 424 -6.56 -17.67 24.63
C ASP A 424 -8.04 -17.42 24.95
N ASP A 425 -8.90 -18.23 24.34
CA ASP A 425 -10.37 -18.15 24.53
C ASP A 425 -10.82 -18.56 25.94
N GLN A 426 -9.92 -19.13 26.76
CA GLN A 426 -10.20 -19.59 28.12
C GLN A 426 -9.57 -18.69 29.19
N THR A 427 -9.02 -17.53 28.80
CA THR A 427 -8.44 -16.60 29.78
C THR A 427 -9.51 -16.15 30.78
N PRO A 428 -9.23 -16.19 32.10
CA PRO A 428 -10.14 -15.65 33.10
C PRO A 428 -10.21 -14.11 33.09
N ASN A 429 -9.28 -13.45 32.38
CA ASN A 429 -9.17 -11.99 32.28
C ASN A 429 -9.17 -11.54 30.80
N PRO A 430 -10.31 -11.63 30.09
CA PRO A 430 -10.40 -11.25 28.68
C PRO A 430 -10.39 -9.73 28.55
N VAL A 431 -9.24 -9.15 28.21
CA VAL A 431 -9.08 -7.69 28.03
C VAL A 431 -9.31 -7.25 26.58
N VAL A 432 -9.22 -8.19 25.65
CA VAL A 432 -9.55 -8.00 24.22
C VAL A 432 -10.47 -9.14 23.81
N ILE A 433 -11.60 -8.80 23.18
CA ILE A 433 -12.70 -9.74 22.88
C ILE A 433 -13.16 -9.61 21.43
N PHE A 434 -13.77 -10.67 20.92
CA PHE A 434 -14.35 -10.69 19.57
C PHE A 434 -15.64 -9.85 19.51
N MET A 435 -15.60 -8.72 18.79
CA MET A 435 -16.73 -7.78 18.66
C MET A 435 -17.00 -7.41 17.18
N PRO A 436 -17.48 -8.39 16.39
CA PRO A 436 -17.61 -8.24 14.94
C PRO A 436 -18.69 -7.21 14.55
N GLU A 437 -18.52 -6.62 13.37
CA GLU A 437 -19.57 -5.87 12.69
C GLU A 437 -20.25 -6.78 11.68
N GLY A 438 -21.56 -6.98 11.80
CA GLY A 438 -22.34 -7.80 10.86
C GLY A 438 -22.80 -9.16 11.39
N SER A 439 -23.28 -10.01 10.48
CA SER A 439 -23.89 -11.29 10.84
C SER A 439 -22.83 -12.35 11.18
N ARG A 440 -23.00 -13.04 12.31
CA ARG A 440 -22.20 -14.22 12.69
C ARG A 440 -22.39 -15.40 11.73
N THR A 441 -23.38 -15.38 10.84
CA THR A 441 -23.71 -16.49 9.94
C THR A 441 -22.95 -16.47 8.61
N HIS A 442 -22.33 -15.36 8.22
CA HIS A 442 -21.58 -15.24 6.96
C HIS A 442 -20.09 -15.07 7.24
N MET A 443 -19.28 -16.08 6.87
CA MET A 443 -17.81 -15.96 6.92
C MET A 443 -17.35 -14.84 5.98
N GLY A 444 -16.52 -13.92 6.51
CA GLY A 444 -16.05 -12.72 5.79
C GLY A 444 -16.79 -11.43 6.17
N SER A 445 -18.06 -11.51 6.57
CA SER A 445 -18.90 -10.34 6.94
C SER A 445 -18.87 -9.99 8.42
N THR A 446 -17.80 -10.36 9.14
CA THR A 446 -17.63 -10.10 10.59
C THR A 446 -16.53 -9.07 10.88
N MET A 447 -15.79 -8.63 9.87
CA MET A 447 -14.64 -7.75 10.01
C MET A 447 -15.06 -6.28 9.95
N ARG A 448 -14.52 -5.45 10.86
CA ARG A 448 -14.60 -3.99 10.75
C ARG A 448 -13.62 -3.56 9.66
N LEU A 449 -14.19 -3.16 8.52
CA LEU A 449 -13.46 -2.79 7.30
C LEU A 449 -13.76 -1.37 6.85
N GLY A 450 -12.80 -0.80 6.11
CA GLY A 450 -12.94 0.46 5.40
C GLY A 450 -12.69 1.68 6.26
N SER A 451 -12.97 2.85 5.70
CA SER A 451 -12.85 4.14 6.39
C SER A 451 -13.96 4.26 7.42
N ARG A 452 -13.58 4.52 8.67
CA ARG A 452 -14.51 4.73 9.78
C ARG A 452 -14.13 5.98 10.55
N ARG A 453 -15.14 6.61 11.15
CA ARG A 453 -14.98 7.81 11.96
C ARG A 453 -14.55 7.44 13.37
N THR A 454 -13.49 8.09 13.82
CA THR A 454 -12.98 8.07 15.19
C THR A 454 -13.18 9.44 15.81
N LEU A 455 -13.99 9.52 16.86
CA LEU A 455 -14.29 10.75 17.59
C LEU A 455 -13.29 10.96 18.73
N PHE A 456 -12.62 12.11 18.74
CA PHE A 456 -11.75 12.48 19.85
C PHE A 456 -12.58 12.80 21.09
N GLN A 457 -12.18 12.25 22.23
CA GLN A 457 -12.87 12.45 23.51
C GLN A 457 -12.41 13.73 24.24
N THR A 458 -11.21 14.19 23.93
CA THR A 458 -10.63 15.43 24.45
C THR A 458 -9.71 16.02 23.39
N PRO A 459 -9.68 17.36 23.22
CA PRO A 459 -8.68 18.03 22.38
C PRO A 459 -7.30 18.05 23.05
N ASP A 460 -7.23 17.83 24.37
CA ASP A 460 -5.97 17.80 25.11
C ASP A 460 -5.36 16.38 25.12
N CYS A 461 -5.05 15.88 23.94
CA CYS A 461 -4.28 14.65 23.74
C CYS A 461 -3.28 14.84 22.58
N ILE A 462 -2.22 14.03 22.55
CA ILE A 462 -1.17 14.16 21.54
C ILE A 462 -1.75 13.91 20.15
N THR A 463 -2.61 12.90 20.02
CA THR A 463 -3.19 12.49 18.74
C THR A 463 -4.10 13.57 18.17
N SER A 464 -5.01 14.16 18.95
CA SER A 464 -5.88 15.24 18.45
C SER A 464 -5.05 16.43 17.96
N LYS A 465 -4.01 16.83 18.71
CA LYS A 465 -3.10 17.93 18.30
C LYS A 465 -2.35 17.61 17.01
N LEU A 466 -1.89 16.36 16.82
CA LEU A 466 -1.26 15.91 15.57
C LEU A 466 -2.22 15.93 14.38
N TYR A 467 -3.50 15.66 14.61
CA TYR A 467 -4.58 15.81 13.62
C TYR A 467 -5.20 17.23 13.64
N HIS A 468 -4.40 18.25 14.01
CA HIS A 468 -4.78 19.67 13.96
C HIS A 468 -6.03 20.04 14.76
N ASN A 469 -6.24 19.39 15.92
CA ASN A 469 -7.39 19.55 16.81
C ASN A 469 -8.74 19.32 16.10
N SER A 470 -8.76 18.44 15.09
CA SER A 470 -10.02 18.00 14.49
C SER A 470 -10.89 17.31 15.55
N GLU A 471 -12.22 17.43 15.44
CA GLU A 471 -13.17 16.72 16.30
C GLU A 471 -13.15 15.21 16.05
N TYR A 472 -12.75 14.81 14.84
CA TYR A 472 -12.68 13.42 14.43
C TYR A 472 -11.62 13.19 13.37
N VAL A 473 -11.27 11.92 13.18
CA VAL A 473 -10.48 11.45 12.04
C VAL A 473 -11.22 10.32 11.34
N GLU A 474 -10.98 10.17 10.05
CA GLU A 474 -11.46 9.02 9.27
C GLU A 474 -10.27 8.19 8.82
N GLU A 475 -10.14 6.98 9.35
CA GLU A 475 -9.02 6.09 9.06
C GLU A 475 -9.53 4.70 8.68
N ARG A 476 -8.66 3.90 8.04
CA ARG A 476 -9.04 2.59 7.50
C ARG A 476 -8.85 1.50 8.54
N HIS A 477 -9.86 0.62 8.69
CA HIS A 477 -9.83 -0.50 9.62
C HIS A 477 -9.73 -1.84 8.89
N ARG A 478 -9.11 -2.82 9.57
CA ARG A 478 -9.02 -4.21 9.13
C ARG A 478 -8.85 -5.18 10.31
N HIS A 479 -9.87 -5.31 11.15
CA HIS A 479 -9.79 -6.15 12.35
C HIS A 479 -11.14 -6.66 12.84
N ARG A 480 -11.11 -7.55 13.84
CA ARG A 480 -12.30 -8.23 14.39
C ARG A 480 -12.41 -8.17 15.92
N TYR A 481 -11.31 -7.83 16.58
CA TYR A 481 -11.17 -7.87 18.03
C TYR A 481 -11.05 -6.46 18.58
N GLU A 482 -11.70 -6.21 19.70
CA GLU A 482 -11.79 -4.90 20.34
C GLU A 482 -11.43 -5.02 21.82
N VAL A 483 -11.05 -3.90 22.43
CA VAL A 483 -10.88 -3.83 23.90
C VAL A 483 -12.21 -4.15 24.57
N ASN A 484 -12.19 -5.03 25.57
CA ASN A 484 -13.40 -5.42 26.30
C ASN A 484 -13.98 -4.19 27.04
N PRO A 485 -15.22 -3.78 26.73
CA PRO A 485 -15.83 -2.61 27.37
C PRO A 485 -15.88 -2.67 28.90
N GLU A 486 -15.92 -3.87 29.48
CA GLU A 486 -16.00 -4.08 30.92
C GLU A 486 -14.70 -3.71 31.66
N VAL A 487 -13.55 -3.75 30.99
CA VAL A 487 -12.24 -3.47 31.62
C VAL A 487 -11.77 -2.03 31.39
N ILE A 488 -12.45 -1.25 30.54
CA ILE A 488 -12.04 0.11 30.16
C ILE A 488 -11.88 1.00 31.38
N GLY A 489 -12.88 1.03 32.28
CA GLY A 489 -12.83 1.86 33.48
C GLY A 489 -11.60 1.57 34.34
N THR A 490 -11.31 0.29 34.58
CA THR A 490 -10.14 -0.16 35.34
C THR A 490 -8.81 0.26 34.69
N LEU A 491 -8.72 0.19 33.36
CA LEU A 491 -7.53 0.63 32.62
C LEU A 491 -7.34 2.15 32.70
N GLU A 492 -8.42 2.93 32.54
CA GLU A 492 -8.37 4.39 32.60
C GLU A 492 -8.06 4.93 34.01
N GLU A 493 -8.55 4.27 35.05
CA GLU A 493 -8.24 4.57 36.45
C GLU A 493 -6.77 4.32 36.76
N ALA A 494 -6.17 3.26 36.19
CA ALA A 494 -4.75 2.96 36.33
C ALA A 494 -3.83 3.82 35.44
N GLY A 495 -4.41 4.64 34.55
CA GLY A 495 -3.69 5.68 33.81
C GLY A 495 -3.64 5.49 32.29
N LEU A 496 -4.07 4.36 31.74
CA LEU A 496 -4.12 4.15 30.29
C LEU A 496 -5.38 4.80 29.71
N LYS A 497 -5.25 5.92 28.98
CA LYS A 497 -6.40 6.72 28.53
C LYS A 497 -6.86 6.34 27.13
N PHE A 498 -8.16 6.23 26.93
CA PHE A 498 -8.75 6.05 25.60
C PHE A 498 -9.27 7.38 25.06
N VAL A 499 -8.48 8.01 24.19
CA VAL A 499 -8.72 9.38 23.71
C VAL A 499 -9.51 9.43 22.40
N GLY A 500 -9.74 8.29 21.75
CA GLY A 500 -10.53 8.18 20.53
C GLY A 500 -11.48 6.98 20.59
N LYS A 501 -12.74 7.19 20.19
CA LYS A 501 -13.79 6.16 20.20
C LYS A 501 -14.57 6.16 18.89
N ASP A 502 -15.21 5.03 18.59
CA ASP A 502 -16.14 4.95 17.46
C ASP A 502 -17.39 5.82 17.69
N ASP A 503 -18.21 6.00 16.64
CA ASP A 503 -19.46 6.77 16.71
C ASP A 503 -20.44 6.26 17.78
N SER A 504 -20.36 4.97 18.15
CA SER A 504 -21.20 4.38 19.19
C SER A 504 -20.68 4.62 20.61
N GLY A 505 -19.43 5.08 20.75
CA GLY A 505 -18.72 5.22 22.02
C GLY A 505 -18.38 3.89 22.70
N ARG A 506 -18.64 2.74 22.06
CA ARG A 506 -18.43 1.41 22.64
C ARG A 506 -17.05 0.86 22.33
N ARG A 507 -16.46 1.22 21.19
CA ARG A 507 -15.14 0.73 20.77
C ARG A 507 -14.11 1.80 21.02
N MET A 508 -13.01 1.39 21.64
CA MET A 508 -11.86 2.25 21.86
C MET A 508 -10.93 2.14 20.67
N GLU A 509 -10.62 3.26 20.03
CA GLU A 509 -9.87 3.28 18.76
C GLU A 509 -8.49 3.89 18.89
N ILE A 510 -8.28 4.73 19.91
CA ILE A 510 -6.99 5.36 20.19
C ILE A 510 -6.76 5.30 21.70
N LEU A 511 -5.61 4.74 22.10
CA LEU A 511 -5.09 4.81 23.46
C LEU A 511 -3.84 5.68 23.51
N GLU A 512 -3.67 6.36 24.65
CA GLU A 512 -2.47 7.12 25.00
C GLU A 512 -2.07 6.81 26.45
N LEU A 513 -0.77 6.81 26.73
CA LEU A 513 -0.26 6.80 28.11
C LEU A 513 0.18 8.21 28.50
N PRO A 514 -0.53 8.90 29.40
CA PRO A 514 -0.13 10.21 29.91
C PRO A 514 1.27 10.16 30.53
N HIS A 515 2.01 11.27 30.45
CA HIS A 515 3.39 11.44 30.94
C HIS A 515 4.49 10.64 30.22
N HIS A 516 4.14 9.77 29.27
CA HIS A 516 5.11 9.17 28.36
C HIS A 516 5.36 10.11 27.17
N PRO A 517 6.61 10.27 26.66
CA PRO A 517 6.91 11.22 25.58
C PRO A 517 6.09 10.99 24.31
N PHE A 518 5.86 9.72 23.96
CA PHE A 518 4.90 9.31 22.94
C PHE A 518 4.58 7.82 23.11
N TYR A 519 3.40 7.47 23.62
CA TYR A 519 2.95 6.08 23.68
C TYR A 519 1.53 6.03 23.15
N VAL A 520 1.40 5.75 21.85
CA VAL A 520 0.12 5.79 21.15
C VAL A 520 -0.17 4.42 20.58
N GLY A 521 -1.38 3.91 20.83
CA GLY A 521 -1.91 2.71 20.19
C GLY A 521 -3.17 3.07 19.42
N VAL A 522 -3.29 2.61 18.18
CA VAL A 522 -4.50 2.81 17.36
C VAL A 522 -5.02 1.51 16.79
N GLN A 523 -6.34 1.39 16.70
CA GLN A 523 -7.00 0.22 16.10
C GLN A 523 -7.01 0.29 14.57
N PHE A 524 -7.08 1.49 13.99
CA PHE A 524 -7.01 1.68 12.54
C PHE A 524 -5.57 1.54 12.00
N HIS A 525 -5.45 1.59 10.68
CA HIS A 525 -4.20 1.49 9.92
C HIS A 525 -3.81 2.86 9.34
N PRO A 526 -3.08 3.72 10.10
CA PRO A 526 -2.68 5.05 9.65
C PRO A 526 -1.74 5.05 8.43
N GLU A 527 -1.12 3.92 8.11
CA GLU A 527 -0.17 3.74 7.02
C GLU A 527 -0.83 3.76 5.62
N PHE A 528 -2.12 3.45 5.52
CA PHE A 528 -2.83 3.40 4.24
C PHE A 528 -3.15 4.78 3.69
N LYS A 529 -3.43 5.76 4.57
CA LYS A 529 -3.71 7.15 4.18
C LYS A 529 -2.46 8.05 4.11
N SER A 530 -1.28 7.52 4.45
CA SER A 530 -0.01 8.26 4.30
C SER A 530 0.29 8.55 2.82
N ARG A 531 0.61 9.81 2.49
CA ARG A 531 1.01 10.27 1.15
C ARG A 531 2.38 10.94 1.22
N PRO A 532 3.17 10.98 0.13
CA PRO A 532 4.50 11.59 0.16
C PRO A 532 4.50 13.08 0.56
N ALA A 533 3.50 13.85 0.12
CA ALA A 533 3.36 15.28 0.48
C ALA A 533 2.54 15.51 1.77
N ARG A 534 1.88 14.47 2.28
CA ARG A 534 1.02 14.52 3.47
C ARG A 534 1.26 13.24 4.28
N PRO A 535 2.35 13.18 5.07
CA PRO A 535 2.67 12.00 5.86
C PRO A 535 1.56 11.75 6.88
N SER A 536 1.39 10.49 7.26
CA SER A 536 0.47 10.14 8.35
C SER A 536 0.86 10.83 9.65
N ALA A 537 -0.11 11.45 10.32
CA ALA A 537 0.10 12.27 11.51
C ALA A 537 0.76 11.49 12.66
N LEU A 538 0.36 10.22 12.85
CA LEU A 538 0.91 9.36 13.90
C LEU A 538 2.34 8.92 13.62
N PHE A 539 2.68 8.62 12.37
CA PHE A 539 4.05 8.32 11.98
C PHE A 539 4.94 9.56 12.12
N LEU A 540 4.45 10.74 11.73
CA LEU A 540 5.15 12.00 11.94
C LEU A 540 5.39 12.26 13.44
N GLY A 541 4.36 12.08 14.27
CA GLY A 541 4.44 12.20 15.72
C GLY A 541 5.48 11.28 16.35
N LEU A 542 5.54 10.02 15.92
CA LEU A 542 6.52 9.05 16.38
C LEU A 542 7.96 9.51 16.09
N ILE A 543 8.23 9.97 14.86
CA ILE A 543 9.58 10.41 14.46
C ILE A 543 9.97 11.71 15.15
N LEU A 544 9.05 12.65 15.30
CA LEU A 544 9.28 13.89 16.05
C LEU A 544 9.58 13.60 17.52
N ALA A 545 8.86 12.66 18.13
CA ALA A 545 9.11 12.22 19.51
C ALA A 545 10.49 11.56 19.65
N ALA A 546 10.87 10.70 18.69
CA ALA A 546 12.20 10.07 18.65
C ALA A 546 13.36 11.10 18.61
N ARG A 547 13.08 12.33 18.17
CA ARG A 547 14.04 13.45 18.13
C ARG A 547 13.86 14.49 19.23
N GLY A 548 12.89 14.31 20.13
CA GLY A 548 12.55 15.32 21.14
C GLY A 548 12.03 16.63 20.55
N GLN A 549 11.45 16.59 19.35
CA GLN A 549 10.93 17.76 18.62
C GLN A 549 9.40 17.84 18.59
N LEU A 550 8.72 16.86 19.19
CA LEU A 550 7.25 16.77 19.17
C LEU A 550 6.59 17.98 19.82
N GLU A 551 6.98 18.35 21.04
CA GLU A 551 6.37 19.50 21.76
C GLU A 551 6.48 20.80 20.96
N ALA A 552 7.69 21.11 20.47
CA ALA A 552 7.93 22.29 19.64
C ALA A 552 7.11 22.30 18.34
N TYR A 553 6.83 21.13 17.76
CA TYR A 553 5.96 21.00 16.60
C TYR A 553 4.49 21.28 16.96
N LEU A 554 4.00 20.68 18.05
CA LEU A 554 2.62 20.88 18.51
C LEU A 554 2.35 22.35 18.88
N ASP A 555 3.30 23.02 19.55
CA ASP A 555 3.16 24.43 19.95
C ASP A 555 3.09 25.38 18.74
N ARG A 556 3.84 25.11 17.67
CA ARG A 556 3.79 25.93 16.43
C ARG A 556 2.42 25.80 15.76
N HIS A 557 1.90 24.58 15.68
CA HIS A 557 0.63 24.33 15.00
C HIS A 557 -0.62 24.70 15.82
N GLN A 558 -0.50 24.84 17.15
CA GLN A 558 -1.55 25.44 17.98
C GLN A 558 -1.66 26.96 17.80
N ASN A 559 -0.56 27.63 17.41
CA ASN A 559 -0.50 29.09 17.28
C ASN A 559 -0.76 29.62 15.85
N GLY A 560 -1.16 28.75 14.90
CA GLY A 560 -1.75 29.15 13.63
C GLY A 560 -0.85 29.96 12.67
N THR A 561 0.46 29.67 12.63
CA THR A 561 1.38 30.27 11.63
C THR A 561 1.72 29.33 10.49
#